data_AF-A0A7S2YI28-F1
#
_entry.id   AF-A0A7S2YI28-F1
#
_cell.length_a   1.000
_cell.length_b   1.000
_cell.length_c   1.000
_cell.angle_alpha   90.00
_cell.angle_beta   90.00
_cell.angle_gamma   90.00
#
_symmetry.space_group_name_H-M   'P 1'
#
loop_
_entity.id
_entity.type
_entity.pdbx_description
1 polymer ?
#
loop_
_entity_poly.entity_id
_entity_poly.type
_entity_poly.pdbx_seq_one_letter_code
_entity_poly.pdbx_strand_id
1 'polypeptide(L)'
;MLKKSMAEALVRSTIKSCCHRFAKGRHRAMGTWASRSFKVDDDGTTTTFGLTGVLILASIVVIMKESSNNVAQCSSGDPKDSYEGFLERIKSSKPPAKDNLPEYTAEEVAKRNGRDSGSTVWMSYGGNVYDVTAFIPYHPGGTTRISRAAGTAIEPFWYLHQQHFRSEDPARIMDHLVIGRLKESDQEAVDHELEKVQERLDGFRLVFDISAFARSAKSGVVELSLEKLQELPRSDSNSTFGCPQSNHSPVSMSVFAGVRLQDLLEAVPTKLKQSPNKENAVVVFHAMDGDTMEVELDGNILICDEMNGAPLTQARGFPLRILFPGKKRVIKWVQKVEVRPK
;
A
#
# COMPACT_ATOMS: atom_id res chain seq x y z
N MET A 1 61.79 -6.50 -12.14
CA MET A 1 60.83 -7.48 -11.58
C MET A 1 60.48 -7.05 -10.17
N LEU A 2 59.22 -6.73 -9.88
CA LEU A 2 58.78 -6.18 -8.58
C LEU A 2 57.41 -6.73 -8.21
N LYS A 3 57.24 -7.19 -6.96
CA LYS A 3 55.94 -7.45 -6.34
C LYS A 3 55.57 -6.26 -5.46
N LYS A 4 54.66 -5.38 -5.90
CA LYS A 4 53.97 -4.38 -5.06
C LYS A 4 52.87 -3.64 -5.84
N SER A 5 51.93 -3.08 -5.07
CA SER A 5 50.94 -2.03 -5.41
C SER A 5 49.53 -2.46 -5.82
N MET A 6 48.56 -1.71 -5.27
CA MET A 6 47.11 -1.63 -5.55
C MET A 6 46.28 -2.89 -5.22
N ALA A 7 45.12 -2.81 -4.53
CA ALA A 7 44.40 -1.64 -3.97
C ALA A 7 43.84 -1.91 -2.56
N GLU A 8 43.45 -0.84 -1.86
CA GLU A 8 42.84 -0.84 -0.52
C GLU A 8 41.36 -0.38 -0.59
N ALA A 9 40.67 -0.35 0.57
CA ALA A 9 39.25 -0.04 0.78
C ALA A 9 38.26 -1.11 0.23
N LEU A 10 37.17 -1.50 0.91
CA LEU A 10 36.62 -1.21 2.25
C LEU A 10 35.76 -2.46 2.66
N VAL A 11 35.21 -2.72 3.85
CA VAL A 11 34.97 -1.99 5.11
C VAL A 11 35.19 -2.96 6.31
N ARG A 12 35.40 -2.46 7.53
CA ARG A 12 35.16 -3.22 8.78
C ARG A 12 34.57 -2.33 9.89
N SER A 13 33.33 -2.61 10.30
CA SER A 13 32.74 -2.25 11.61
C SER A 13 31.43 -3.04 11.76
N THR A 14 31.28 -4.07 12.59
CA THR A 14 31.32 -4.12 14.07
C THR A 14 30.13 -3.42 14.74
N ILE A 15 29.14 -4.21 15.20
CA ILE A 15 28.64 -4.23 16.59
C ILE A 15 27.61 -5.37 16.74
N LYS A 16 27.70 -6.13 17.85
CA LYS A 16 26.64 -7.05 18.31
C LYS A 16 25.87 -6.38 19.42
N SER A 17 24.54 -6.41 19.41
CA SER A 17 23.75 -6.23 20.65
C SER A 17 22.33 -6.76 20.53
N CYS A 18 21.81 -7.25 21.66
CA CYS A 18 20.39 -7.45 21.99
C CYS A 18 19.58 -8.48 21.16
N CYS A 19 18.69 -9.29 21.75
CA CYS A 19 18.55 -9.66 23.17
C CYS A 19 18.03 -11.09 23.27
N HIS A 20 18.42 -11.81 24.34
CA HIS A 20 18.08 -13.22 24.52
C HIS A 20 17.49 -13.47 25.91
N ARG A 21 16.15 -13.36 26.06
CA ARG A 21 15.44 -13.86 27.25
C ARG A 21 13.93 -14.05 27.01
N PHE A 22 13.48 -15.30 27.09
CA PHE A 22 12.06 -15.69 27.14
C PHE A 22 11.87 -16.59 28.37
N ALA A 23 11.18 -16.14 29.42
CA ALA A 23 10.80 -16.98 30.57
C ALA A 23 9.75 -16.33 31.49
N LYS A 24 8.63 -17.05 31.73
CA LYS A 24 7.93 -17.31 33.02
C LYS A 24 7.76 -16.12 34.01
N GLY A 25 6.57 -15.75 34.53
CA GLY A 25 5.21 -16.31 34.45
C GLY A 25 4.52 -16.39 35.84
N ARG A 26 3.19 -16.66 35.86
CA ARG A 26 2.29 -16.99 37.02
C ARG A 26 1.59 -15.87 37.84
N HIS A 27 0.26 -15.87 37.72
CA HIS A 27 -0.80 -15.88 38.77
C HIS A 27 -1.06 -14.74 39.79
N ARG A 28 -2.37 -14.67 40.16
CA ARG A 28 -3.01 -14.05 41.35
C ARG A 28 -3.11 -12.52 41.36
N ALA A 29 -4.16 -11.90 41.94
CA ALA A 29 -5.46 -12.40 42.42
C ALA A 29 -6.51 -11.26 42.50
N MET A 30 -7.73 -11.61 42.91
CA MET A 30 -8.91 -10.75 43.16
C MET A 30 -8.62 -9.47 43.96
N GLY A 31 -9.40 -8.42 43.64
CA GLY A 31 -9.60 -7.24 44.49
C GLY A 31 -10.90 -6.54 44.12
N THR A 32 -11.98 -6.78 44.87
CA THR A 32 -13.27 -6.09 44.72
C THR A 32 -13.37 -4.93 45.70
N TRP A 33 -14.09 -3.87 45.33
CA TRP A 33 -15.07 -3.18 46.18
C TRP A 33 -15.97 -2.27 45.33
N ALA A 34 -17.14 -1.90 45.84
CA ALA A 34 -18.22 -1.31 45.04
C ALA A 34 -18.97 -0.17 45.76
N SER A 35 -19.53 0.74 44.96
CA SER A 35 -20.65 1.63 45.31
C SER A 35 -21.40 1.96 44.01
N ARG A 36 -22.65 1.53 43.79
CA ARG A 36 -23.93 1.98 44.38
C ARG A 36 -24.45 3.33 43.85
N SER A 37 -25.52 3.25 43.06
CA SER A 37 -26.88 3.69 43.44
C SER A 37 -27.90 2.89 42.60
N PHE A 38 -29.05 2.33 43.06
CA PHE A 38 -30.10 2.76 44.02
C PHE A 38 -31.17 3.64 43.36
N LYS A 39 -32.51 3.47 43.53
CA LYS A 39 -33.38 2.27 43.82
C LYS A 39 -34.24 2.07 42.52
N VAL A 40 -35.40 1.42 42.30
CA VAL A 40 -36.55 0.75 42.97
C VAL A 40 -37.08 -0.29 41.93
N ASP A 41 -37.69 -1.47 42.17
CA ASP A 41 -38.47 -2.09 43.28
C ASP A 41 -39.80 -1.35 43.61
N ASP A 42 -40.84 -1.84 44.29
CA ASP A 42 -41.30 -3.12 44.88
C ASP A 42 -42.79 -3.29 44.38
N ASP A 43 -43.65 -4.32 44.42
CA ASP A 43 -43.89 -5.66 45.02
C ASP A 43 -44.98 -6.39 44.13
N GLY A 44 -45.53 -7.59 44.44
CA GLY A 44 -46.77 -8.09 43.79
C GLY A 44 -47.14 -9.59 43.86
N THR A 45 -47.07 -10.24 45.02
CA THR A 45 -47.22 -11.72 45.18
C THR A 45 -48.63 -12.33 44.92
N THR A 46 -48.66 -13.55 44.34
CA THR A 46 -49.63 -14.68 44.59
C THR A 46 -51.01 -14.84 43.88
N THR A 47 -51.16 -16.00 43.20
CA THR A 47 -52.32 -16.95 43.14
C THR A 47 -53.58 -16.80 42.25
N THR A 48 -54.04 -18.01 41.85
CA THR A 48 -55.43 -18.50 41.60
C THR A 48 -56.14 -18.40 40.23
N PHE A 49 -56.93 -19.46 40.01
CA PHE A 49 -57.77 -19.90 38.89
C PHE A 49 -58.54 -18.86 38.07
N GLY A 50 -58.73 -19.17 36.77
CA GLY A 50 -59.73 -18.54 35.91
C GLY A 50 -59.86 -19.20 34.53
N LEU A 51 -60.87 -20.06 34.35
CA LEU A 51 -61.29 -20.55 33.01
C LEU A 51 -62.19 -19.50 32.34
N THR A 52 -61.91 -19.10 31.09
CA THR A 52 -62.93 -18.85 30.05
C THR A 52 -62.34 -18.46 28.69
N GLY A 53 -63.05 -18.84 27.61
CA GLY A 53 -63.24 -17.96 26.45
C GLY A 53 -62.07 -17.68 25.51
N VAL A 54 -61.74 -18.61 24.61
CA VAL A 54 -61.20 -18.26 23.28
C VAL A 54 -62.07 -18.88 22.20
N LEU A 55 -62.90 -18.05 21.55
CA LEU A 55 -63.59 -18.41 20.32
C LEU A 55 -62.82 -17.82 19.13
N ILE A 56 -62.53 -18.72 18.18
CA ILE A 56 -62.42 -18.53 16.73
C ILE A 56 -62.45 -17.06 16.24
N LEU A 57 -61.33 -16.62 15.67
CA LEU A 57 -61.36 -15.84 14.43
C LEU A 57 -60.12 -16.16 13.59
N ALA A 58 -60.34 -16.86 12.48
CA ALA A 58 -59.28 -17.18 11.52
C ALA A 58 -59.38 -16.26 10.31
N SER A 59 -58.37 -15.41 10.09
CA SER A 59 -57.96 -14.83 8.79
C SER A 59 -56.75 -13.90 8.97
N ILE A 60 -55.99 -13.68 7.89
CA ILE A 60 -54.87 -12.71 7.79
C ILE A 60 -53.68 -12.99 8.74
N VAL A 61 -52.81 -13.93 8.36
CA VAL A 61 -51.48 -13.59 7.80
C VAL A 61 -51.15 -14.64 6.75
N VAL A 62 -50.97 -14.22 5.50
CA VAL A 62 -50.35 -15.01 4.43
C VAL A 62 -48.93 -14.46 4.22
N ILE A 63 -47.99 -15.30 3.79
CA ILE A 63 -46.58 -15.00 3.53
C ILE A 63 -45.74 -14.70 4.80
N MET A 64 -45.07 -15.74 5.33
CA MET A 64 -43.62 -15.70 5.65
C MET A 64 -43.09 -17.08 6.15
N LYS A 65 -43.24 -18.15 5.36
CA LYS A 65 -42.55 -19.43 5.64
C LYS A 65 -42.24 -20.28 4.42
N GLU A 66 -41.46 -19.76 3.48
CA GLU A 66 -40.65 -20.61 2.58
C GLU A 66 -39.52 -19.83 1.88
N SER A 67 -38.41 -19.60 2.61
CA SER A 67 -37.06 -19.45 2.03
C SER A 67 -36.00 -19.54 3.14
N SER A 68 -35.92 -20.69 3.81
CA SER A 68 -34.88 -21.00 4.80
C SER A 68 -34.18 -22.31 4.46
N ASN A 69 -33.73 -22.42 3.20
CA ASN A 69 -32.85 -23.49 2.69
C ASN A 69 -32.20 -23.06 1.35
N ASN A 70 -31.50 -21.92 1.38
CA ASN A 70 -30.50 -21.58 0.36
C ASN A 70 -29.46 -20.58 0.91
N VAL A 71 -28.86 -20.94 2.05
CA VAL A 71 -27.50 -20.45 2.34
C VAL A 71 -26.61 -21.12 1.31
N ALA A 72 -26.14 -20.36 0.33
CA ALA A 72 -25.16 -20.86 -0.63
C ALA A 72 -23.90 -21.25 0.14
N GLN A 73 -23.69 -22.56 0.31
CA GLN A 73 -22.52 -23.12 0.94
C GLN A 73 -21.31 -22.73 0.09
N CYS A 74 -20.60 -21.67 0.52
CA CYS A 74 -19.34 -21.28 -0.09
C CYS A 74 -18.39 -22.48 0.03
N SER A 75 -18.06 -23.09 -1.10
CA SER A 75 -17.20 -24.27 -1.13
C SER A 75 -15.82 -23.86 -0.63
N SER A 76 -15.49 -24.26 0.59
CA SER A 76 -14.11 -24.28 1.07
C SER A 76 -13.29 -25.07 0.05
N GLY A 77 -12.31 -24.42 -0.57
CA GLY A 77 -11.43 -25.08 -1.55
C GLY A 77 -10.73 -26.30 -0.94
N ASP A 78 -10.26 -27.21 -1.79
CA ASP A 78 -9.43 -28.33 -1.35
C ASP A 78 -8.24 -27.74 -0.55
N PRO A 79 -7.86 -28.26 0.63
CA PRO A 79 -6.75 -27.70 1.41
C PRO A 79 -5.44 -27.55 0.64
N LYS A 80 -5.27 -28.24 -0.49
CA LYS A 80 -4.17 -28.04 -1.44
C LYS A 80 -4.18 -26.67 -2.12
N ASP A 81 -5.34 -26.03 -2.27
CA ASP A 81 -5.51 -24.70 -2.87
C ASP A 81 -5.38 -23.56 -1.85
N SER A 82 -4.79 -23.86 -0.68
CA SER A 82 -4.35 -22.86 0.31
C SER A 82 -2.98 -22.26 -0.04
N TYR A 83 -2.67 -21.10 0.53
CA TYR A 83 -1.35 -20.47 0.45
C TYR A 83 -0.26 -21.36 1.04
N GLU A 84 -0.58 -22.00 2.17
CA GLU A 84 0.25 -22.98 2.86
C GLU A 84 0.54 -24.20 1.97
N GLY A 85 -0.49 -24.75 1.32
CA GLY A 85 -0.37 -25.87 0.38
C GLY A 85 0.44 -25.52 -0.87
N PHE A 86 0.37 -24.28 -1.36
CA PHE A 86 1.27 -23.78 -2.41
C PHE A 86 2.72 -23.74 -1.90
N LEU A 87 2.97 -23.18 -0.71
CA LEU A 87 4.32 -23.12 -0.14
C LEU A 87 4.90 -24.52 0.12
N GLU A 88 4.10 -25.50 0.53
CA GLU A 88 4.55 -26.89 0.70
C GLU A 88 4.92 -27.56 -0.63
N ARG A 89 4.13 -27.33 -1.70
CA ARG A 89 4.50 -27.78 -3.07
C ARG A 89 5.81 -27.17 -3.54
N ILE A 90 5.98 -25.85 -3.36
CA ILE A 90 7.22 -25.17 -3.72
C ILE A 90 8.40 -25.73 -2.91
N LYS A 91 8.29 -25.81 -1.58
CA LYS A 91 9.36 -26.32 -0.70
C LYS A 91 9.73 -27.80 -0.92
N SER A 92 8.81 -28.61 -1.44
CA SER A 92 9.06 -30.02 -1.77
C SER A 92 9.54 -30.25 -3.22
N SER A 93 9.31 -29.30 -4.13
CA SER A 93 9.95 -29.28 -5.45
C SER A 93 11.44 -28.96 -5.34
N LYS A 94 12.25 -29.49 -6.27
CA LYS A 94 13.65 -29.07 -6.43
C LYS A 94 13.68 -27.86 -7.38
N PRO A 95 14.36 -26.74 -7.03
CA PRO A 95 14.48 -25.61 -7.95
C PRO A 95 15.29 -25.99 -9.21
N PRO A 96 15.07 -25.32 -10.36
CA PRO A 96 15.78 -25.60 -11.61
C PRO A 96 17.30 -25.46 -11.50
N ALA A 97 18.04 -26.25 -12.27
CA ALA A 97 19.49 -26.11 -12.38
C ALA A 97 19.82 -24.84 -13.20
N LYS A 98 20.45 -23.85 -12.57
CA LYS A 98 20.70 -22.52 -13.15
C LYS A 98 21.75 -22.50 -14.27
N ASP A 99 22.45 -23.63 -14.46
CA ASP A 99 23.64 -23.75 -15.31
C ASP A 99 23.32 -23.94 -16.81
N ASN A 100 22.07 -24.26 -17.16
CA ASN A 100 21.59 -24.46 -18.55
C ASN A 100 20.16 -23.92 -18.73
N LEU A 101 19.90 -22.69 -18.26
CA LEU A 101 18.61 -22.01 -18.45
C LEU A 101 18.53 -21.40 -19.87
N PRO A 102 17.38 -21.49 -20.58
CA PRO A 102 17.19 -20.86 -21.88
C PRO A 102 17.13 -19.32 -21.76
N GLU A 103 17.53 -18.61 -22.80
CA GLU A 103 17.42 -17.15 -22.87
C GLU A 103 16.12 -16.69 -23.55
N TYR A 104 15.57 -15.57 -23.10
CA TYR A 104 14.39 -14.91 -23.66
C TYR A 104 14.62 -13.40 -23.85
N THR A 105 13.96 -12.80 -24.84
CA THR A 105 13.87 -11.35 -25.00
C THR A 105 12.76 -10.75 -24.14
N ALA A 106 12.86 -9.44 -23.86
CA ALA A 106 11.78 -8.67 -23.24
C ALA A 106 10.49 -8.73 -24.07
N GLU A 107 10.57 -8.83 -25.41
CA GLU A 107 9.38 -9.03 -26.25
C GLU A 107 8.71 -10.40 -26.04
N GLU A 108 9.49 -11.46 -25.82
CA GLU A 108 8.97 -12.81 -25.54
C GLU A 108 8.30 -12.86 -24.17
N VAL A 109 8.89 -12.20 -23.17
CA VAL A 109 8.25 -11.99 -21.86
C VAL A 109 6.96 -11.17 -22.01
N ALA A 110 6.98 -10.08 -22.80
CA ALA A 110 5.81 -9.22 -23.02
C ALA A 110 4.63 -9.91 -23.75
N LYS A 111 4.91 -10.96 -24.54
CA LYS A 111 3.88 -11.83 -25.15
C LYS A 111 3.20 -12.74 -24.10
N ARG A 112 3.86 -13.01 -22.96
CA ARG A 112 3.32 -13.81 -21.84
C ARG A 112 2.76 -12.93 -20.73
N ASN A 113 1.68 -12.22 -21.07
CA ASN A 113 1.02 -11.23 -20.22
C ASN A 113 -0.36 -11.69 -19.68
N GLY A 114 -0.75 -12.95 -19.92
CA GLY A 114 -2.02 -13.53 -19.44
C GLY A 114 -3.32 -12.95 -20.03
N ARG A 115 -3.26 -12.16 -21.12
CA ARG A 115 -4.47 -11.59 -21.76
C ARG A 115 -5.15 -12.56 -22.71
N ASP A 116 -4.39 -13.40 -23.40
CA ASP A 116 -4.95 -14.42 -24.31
C ASP A 116 -5.40 -15.66 -23.51
N SER A 117 -6.45 -16.33 -23.98
CA SER A 117 -7.03 -17.48 -23.28
C SER A 117 -6.02 -18.63 -23.12
N GLY A 118 -5.69 -18.98 -21.89
CA GLY A 118 -4.67 -20.00 -21.57
C GLY A 118 -3.22 -19.51 -21.65
N SER A 119 -2.97 -18.21 -21.84
CA SER A 119 -1.61 -17.64 -21.86
C SER A 119 -0.98 -17.61 -20.47
N THR A 120 0.31 -17.95 -20.41
CA THR A 120 1.10 -17.83 -19.17
C THR A 120 1.37 -16.36 -18.84
N VAL A 121 1.64 -16.08 -17.57
CA VAL A 121 2.15 -14.78 -17.10
C VAL A 121 3.60 -14.94 -16.72
N TRP A 122 4.48 -14.30 -17.48
CA TRP A 122 5.92 -14.24 -17.19
C TRP A 122 6.32 -12.84 -16.71
N MET A 123 7.42 -12.79 -15.97
CA MET A 123 8.05 -11.59 -15.43
C MET A 123 9.56 -11.73 -15.47
N SER A 124 10.31 -10.63 -15.53
CA SER A 124 11.78 -10.66 -15.43
C SER A 124 12.29 -9.93 -14.17
N TYR A 125 13.38 -10.44 -13.60
CA TYR A 125 14.09 -9.81 -12.47
C TYR A 125 15.57 -10.24 -12.43
N GLY A 126 16.49 -9.27 -12.43
CA GLY A 126 17.92 -9.48 -12.19
C GLY A 126 18.56 -10.47 -13.17
N GLY A 127 18.26 -10.34 -14.46
CA GLY A 127 18.74 -11.20 -15.54
C GLY A 127 18.03 -12.55 -15.65
N ASN A 128 16.93 -12.78 -14.91
CA ASN A 128 16.17 -14.03 -14.93
C ASN A 128 14.73 -13.81 -15.40
N VAL A 129 14.11 -14.84 -15.97
CA VAL A 129 12.69 -14.87 -16.35
C VAL A 129 11.97 -15.94 -15.55
N TYR A 130 10.78 -15.60 -15.06
CA TYR A 130 9.97 -16.40 -14.13
C TYR A 130 8.57 -16.63 -14.70
N ASP A 131 8.03 -17.84 -14.56
CA ASP A 131 6.61 -18.10 -14.79
C ASP A 131 5.86 -17.97 -13.46
N VAL A 132 5.06 -16.91 -13.33
CA VAL A 132 4.30 -16.62 -12.10
C VAL A 132 2.84 -17.07 -12.20
N THR A 133 2.43 -17.73 -13.29
CA THR A 133 1.02 -18.08 -13.57
C THR A 133 0.38 -18.83 -12.40
N ALA A 134 1.08 -19.81 -11.84
CA ALA A 134 0.60 -20.60 -10.70
C ALA A 134 0.68 -19.86 -9.34
N PHE A 135 1.45 -18.77 -9.24
CA PHE A 135 1.63 -17.99 -8.01
C PHE A 135 0.65 -16.81 -7.88
N ILE A 136 0.14 -16.26 -8.98
CA ILE A 136 -0.81 -15.12 -8.98
C ILE A 136 -1.96 -15.23 -7.95
N PRO A 137 -2.72 -16.34 -7.82
CA PRO A 137 -3.79 -16.46 -6.83
C PRO A 137 -3.29 -16.48 -5.38
N TYR A 138 -2.01 -16.81 -5.15
CA TYR A 138 -1.36 -16.91 -3.84
C TYR A 138 -0.55 -15.67 -3.46
N HIS A 139 -0.45 -14.66 -4.33
CA HIS A 139 0.33 -13.45 -4.07
C HIS A 139 -0.23 -12.66 -2.85
N PRO A 140 0.55 -12.42 -1.77
CA PRO A 140 0.04 -11.77 -0.57
C PRO A 140 -0.48 -10.34 -0.74
N GLY A 141 -0.02 -9.62 -1.78
CA GLY A 141 -0.57 -8.31 -2.16
C GLY A 141 -1.86 -8.37 -3.00
N GLY A 142 -2.40 -9.57 -3.24
CA GLY A 142 -3.56 -9.83 -4.09
C GLY A 142 -3.22 -9.93 -5.58
N THR A 143 -4.05 -10.66 -6.32
CA THR A 143 -3.95 -10.90 -7.78
C THR A 143 -3.85 -9.59 -8.57
N THR A 144 -4.71 -8.62 -8.27
CA THR A 144 -4.79 -7.32 -8.94
C THR A 144 -3.51 -6.50 -8.88
N ARG A 145 -2.64 -6.72 -7.88
CA ARG A 145 -1.34 -6.04 -7.80
C ARG A 145 -0.28 -6.71 -8.66
N ILE A 146 -0.10 -8.03 -8.53
CA ILE A 146 0.92 -8.79 -9.28
C ILE A 146 0.67 -8.74 -10.79
N SER A 147 -0.59 -8.87 -11.25
CA SER A 147 -0.94 -8.82 -12.68
C SER A 147 -0.70 -7.46 -13.35
N ARG A 148 -0.28 -6.41 -12.63
CA ARG A 148 0.14 -5.12 -13.21
C ARG A 148 1.50 -5.18 -13.89
N ALA A 149 2.34 -6.14 -13.51
CA ALA A 149 3.66 -6.38 -14.11
C ALA A 149 3.66 -7.58 -15.08
N ALA A 150 2.48 -8.06 -15.49
CA ALA A 150 2.35 -9.22 -16.37
C ALA A 150 3.01 -8.95 -17.74
N GLY A 151 4.07 -9.68 -18.04
CA GLY A 151 4.89 -9.48 -19.23
C GLY A 151 5.93 -8.36 -19.11
N THR A 152 6.33 -7.94 -17.91
CA THR A 152 7.34 -6.88 -17.72
C THR A 152 8.43 -7.26 -16.71
N ALA A 153 9.49 -6.45 -16.67
CA ALA A 153 10.41 -6.36 -15.55
C ALA A 153 9.65 -6.02 -14.25
N ILE A 154 10.07 -6.62 -13.12
CA ILE A 154 9.51 -6.35 -11.79
C ILE A 154 10.43 -5.54 -10.89
N GLU A 155 11.69 -5.31 -11.27
CA GLU A 155 12.60 -4.37 -10.61
C GLU A 155 11.94 -3.00 -10.38
N PRO A 156 11.26 -2.39 -11.38
CA PRO A 156 10.60 -1.10 -11.18
C PRO A 156 9.46 -1.17 -10.18
N PHE A 157 8.91 -2.37 -9.87
CA PHE A 157 7.84 -2.58 -8.89
C PHE A 157 8.38 -2.98 -7.50
N TRP A 158 9.49 -3.71 -7.45
CA TRP A 158 10.14 -4.15 -6.20
C TRP A 158 10.82 -3.01 -5.47
N TYR A 159 11.40 -2.05 -6.19
CA TYR A 159 11.88 -0.77 -5.65
C TYR A 159 10.79 -0.04 -4.84
N LEU A 160 9.56 -0.05 -5.36
CA LEU A 160 8.36 0.57 -4.77
C LEU A 160 7.84 -0.21 -3.56
N HIS A 161 7.89 -1.53 -3.68
CA HIS A 161 7.35 -2.46 -2.71
C HIS A 161 8.48 -3.14 -1.93
N GLN A 162 9.24 -2.35 -1.17
CA GLN A 162 10.35 -2.83 -0.34
C GLN A 162 9.95 -3.90 0.70
N GLN A 163 8.65 -4.11 0.93
CA GLN A 163 8.13 -5.27 1.67
C GLN A 163 8.65 -6.62 1.13
N HIS A 164 8.98 -6.73 -0.16
CA HIS A 164 9.57 -7.95 -0.74
C HIS A 164 11.01 -8.22 -0.27
N PHE A 165 11.69 -7.23 0.32
CA PHE A 165 13.03 -7.38 0.91
C PHE A 165 13.00 -7.57 2.44
N ARG A 166 11.82 -7.62 3.07
CA ARG A 166 11.70 -7.74 4.55
C ARG A 166 11.85 -9.17 5.08
N SER A 167 11.81 -10.18 4.21
CA SER A 167 12.19 -11.56 4.52
C SER A 167 12.79 -12.23 3.29
N GLU A 168 13.37 -13.42 3.46
CA GLU A 168 13.89 -14.22 2.33
C GLU A 168 12.77 -14.84 1.47
N ASP A 169 11.54 -14.92 1.96
CA ASP A 169 10.47 -15.72 1.35
C ASP A 169 10.18 -15.36 -0.12
N PRO A 170 10.13 -14.08 -0.55
CA PRO A 170 9.89 -13.73 -1.95
C PRO A 170 11.01 -14.21 -2.89
N ALA A 171 12.27 -14.06 -2.48
CA ALA A 171 13.42 -14.57 -3.23
C ALA A 171 13.40 -16.11 -3.29
N ARG A 172 13.07 -16.77 -2.18
CA ARG A 172 12.93 -18.23 -2.10
C ARG A 172 11.77 -18.76 -2.94
N ILE A 173 10.66 -18.04 -3.06
CA ILE A 173 9.56 -18.41 -3.96
C ILE A 173 10.03 -18.28 -5.42
N MET A 174 10.67 -17.17 -5.77
CA MET A 174 11.16 -16.91 -7.13
C MET A 174 12.20 -17.93 -7.61
N ASP A 175 13.08 -18.43 -6.73
CA ASP A 175 14.06 -19.49 -7.07
C ASP A 175 13.43 -20.78 -7.62
N HIS A 176 12.14 -21.04 -7.35
CA HIS A 176 11.40 -22.19 -7.89
C HIS A 176 10.49 -21.82 -9.07
N LEU A 177 10.30 -20.52 -9.36
CA LEU A 177 9.50 -20.02 -10.49
C LEU A 177 10.35 -19.67 -11.73
N VAL A 178 11.68 -19.71 -11.61
CA VAL A 178 12.59 -19.38 -12.72
C VAL A 178 12.44 -20.39 -13.88
N ILE A 179 12.36 -19.87 -15.10
CA ILE A 179 12.27 -20.67 -16.33
C ILE A 179 13.38 -20.36 -17.34
N GLY A 180 14.07 -19.22 -17.19
CA GLY A 180 15.09 -18.78 -18.15
C GLY A 180 15.91 -17.60 -17.65
N ARG A 181 16.76 -17.08 -18.54
CA ARG A 181 17.47 -15.80 -18.42
C ARG A 181 16.80 -14.75 -19.30
N LEU A 182 16.88 -13.48 -18.89
CA LEU A 182 16.64 -12.35 -19.79
C LEU A 182 17.94 -12.07 -20.53
N LYS A 183 17.89 -11.70 -21.82
CA LYS A 183 19.09 -11.29 -22.55
C LYS A 183 19.75 -10.06 -21.92
N GLU A 184 21.08 -10.03 -21.95
CA GLU A 184 21.92 -8.99 -21.36
C GLU A 184 21.51 -7.58 -21.83
N SER A 185 21.35 -7.37 -23.14
CA SER A 185 20.89 -6.09 -23.73
C SER A 185 19.53 -5.61 -23.24
N ASP A 186 18.64 -6.55 -22.90
CA ASP A 186 17.29 -6.25 -22.46
C ASP A 186 17.27 -5.95 -20.94
N GLN A 187 18.20 -6.53 -20.18
CA GLN A 187 18.46 -6.15 -18.78
C GLN A 187 19.15 -4.78 -18.70
N GLU A 188 20.16 -4.50 -19.53
CA GLU A 188 20.81 -3.18 -19.63
C GLU A 188 19.78 -2.07 -19.89
N ALA A 189 18.78 -2.34 -20.73
CA ALA A 189 17.68 -1.40 -21.00
C ALA A 189 16.75 -1.18 -19.79
N VAL A 190 16.50 -2.22 -18.97
CA VAL A 190 15.75 -2.10 -17.70
C VAL A 190 16.55 -1.30 -16.69
N ASP A 191 17.83 -1.61 -16.52
CA ASP A 191 18.72 -0.99 -15.54
C ASP A 191 18.92 0.51 -15.84
N HIS A 192 19.08 0.88 -17.12
CA HIS A 192 19.17 2.28 -17.58
C HIS A 192 17.86 3.07 -17.41
N GLU A 193 16.68 2.44 -17.46
CA GLU A 193 15.42 3.11 -17.11
C GLU A 193 15.24 3.25 -15.59
N LEU A 194 15.76 2.31 -14.78
CA LEU A 194 15.82 2.44 -13.32
C LEU A 194 16.77 3.56 -12.87
N GLU A 195 17.93 3.67 -13.51
CA GLU A 195 18.90 4.75 -13.28
C GLU A 195 18.25 6.12 -13.49
N LYS A 196 17.55 6.32 -14.61
CA LYS A 196 16.74 7.53 -14.88
C LYS A 196 15.59 7.75 -13.89
N VAL A 197 15.15 6.75 -13.14
CA VAL A 197 14.19 6.94 -12.04
C VAL A 197 14.93 7.43 -10.79
N GLN A 198 16.07 6.82 -10.44
CA GLN A 198 16.90 7.22 -9.29
C GLN A 198 17.49 8.63 -9.45
N GLU A 199 18.05 8.99 -10.61
CA GLU A 199 18.60 10.33 -10.90
C GLU A 199 17.57 11.45 -10.67
N ARG A 200 16.30 11.18 -10.97
CA ARG A 200 15.19 12.13 -10.77
C ARG A 200 14.74 12.23 -9.31
N LEU A 201 15.17 11.31 -8.45
CA LEU A 201 14.80 11.25 -7.03
C LEU A 201 15.86 11.89 -6.13
N ASP A 202 17.14 11.58 -6.34
CA ASP A 202 18.26 12.09 -5.52
C ASP A 202 18.25 13.63 -5.39
N GLY A 203 18.02 14.31 -6.53
CA GLY A 203 17.94 15.77 -6.63
C GLY A 203 16.62 16.39 -6.19
N PHE A 204 15.53 15.62 -6.03
CA PHE A 204 14.22 16.20 -5.72
C PHE A 204 14.11 16.67 -4.26
N ARG A 205 13.61 17.89 -4.07
CA ARG A 205 13.22 18.42 -2.76
C ARG A 205 11.82 19.03 -2.84
N LEU A 206 10.92 18.56 -1.98
CA LEU A 206 9.66 19.24 -1.70
C LEU A 206 9.93 20.42 -0.77
N VAL A 207 9.60 21.63 -1.23
CA VAL A 207 9.65 22.84 -0.40
C VAL A 207 8.34 22.97 0.38
N PHE A 208 8.39 22.79 1.70
CA PHE A 208 7.27 23.06 2.60
C PHE A 208 7.46 24.42 3.28
N ASP A 209 6.57 25.37 3.00
CA ASP A 209 6.69 26.77 3.41
C ASP A 209 5.50 27.20 4.28
N ILE A 210 5.72 27.20 5.59
CA ILE A 210 4.85 27.73 6.64
C ILE A 210 5.46 29.00 7.28
N SER A 211 6.32 29.70 6.53
CA SER A 211 7.06 30.88 7.01
C SER A 211 6.16 32.01 7.54
N ALA A 212 4.95 32.15 7.00
CA ALA A 212 3.95 33.13 7.44
C ALA A 212 3.48 32.92 8.89
N PHE A 213 3.41 31.66 9.36
CA PHE A 213 3.03 31.32 10.74
C PHE A 213 4.24 31.14 11.69
N ALA A 214 5.45 31.02 11.15
CA ALA A 214 6.68 30.82 11.91
C ALA A 214 7.18 32.08 12.65
N ARG A 215 7.99 31.91 13.71
CA ARG A 215 8.66 33.03 14.41
C ARG A 215 9.70 33.76 13.55
N SER A 216 10.30 33.07 12.59
CA SER A 216 11.23 33.64 11.58
C SER A 216 11.09 32.88 10.26
N ALA A 217 11.29 33.55 9.13
CA ALA A 217 11.13 32.94 7.81
C ALA A 217 12.02 31.70 7.62
N LYS A 218 13.30 31.78 8.01
CA LYS A 218 14.25 30.65 8.01
C LYS A 218 13.86 29.47 8.93
N SER A 219 12.85 29.63 9.79
CA SER A 219 12.32 28.58 10.68
C SER A 219 10.94 28.05 10.27
N GLY A 220 10.45 28.45 9.09
CA GLY A 220 9.20 27.97 8.52
C GLY A 220 9.30 27.49 7.08
N VAL A 221 10.47 27.57 6.44
CA VAL A 221 10.74 26.86 5.18
C VAL A 221 11.55 25.60 5.48
N VAL A 222 11.11 24.44 5.00
CA VAL A 222 11.78 23.15 5.15
C VAL A 222 11.79 22.44 3.80
N GLU A 223 12.95 21.89 3.43
CA GLU A 223 13.13 21.09 2.22
C GLU A 223 13.22 19.61 2.59
N LEU A 224 12.41 18.76 1.95
CA LEU A 224 12.33 17.32 2.21
C LEU A 224 12.69 16.53 0.95
N SER A 225 13.58 15.54 1.05
CA SER A 225 13.73 14.52 -0.01
C SER A 225 12.46 13.65 -0.10
N LEU A 226 12.25 12.95 -1.22
CA LEU A 226 11.11 12.04 -1.32
C LEU A 226 11.17 10.94 -0.25
N GLU A 227 12.35 10.39 0.01
CA GLU A 227 12.61 9.42 1.08
C GLU A 227 12.15 9.97 2.44
N LYS A 228 12.51 11.21 2.77
CA LYS A 228 12.17 11.81 4.07
C LYS A 228 10.68 12.15 4.18
N LEU A 229 9.99 12.35 3.07
CA LEU A 229 8.53 12.40 3.02
C LEU A 229 7.92 11.00 3.22
N GLN A 230 8.50 9.96 2.62
CA GLN A 230 8.03 8.57 2.74
C GLN A 230 8.21 7.96 4.15
N GLU A 231 9.15 8.48 4.95
CA GLU A 231 9.28 8.15 6.38
C GLU A 231 8.12 8.68 7.27
N LEU A 232 7.31 9.62 6.77
CA LEU A 232 6.19 10.20 7.54
C LEU A 232 4.96 9.25 7.55
N PRO A 233 4.00 9.46 8.48
CA PRO A 233 2.78 8.65 8.53
C PRO A 233 2.09 8.52 7.17
N ARG A 234 2.01 7.29 6.68
CA ARG A 234 1.41 6.96 5.39
C ARG A 234 -0.09 6.83 5.52
N SER A 235 -0.83 7.15 4.46
CA SER A 235 -2.26 6.90 4.36
C SER A 235 -2.69 6.69 2.92
N ASP A 236 -3.71 5.85 2.72
CA ASP A 236 -4.27 5.51 1.44
C ASP A 236 -5.64 6.15 1.20
N SER A 237 -5.99 6.34 -0.08
CA SER A 237 -7.27 6.91 -0.51
C SER A 237 -7.76 6.22 -1.77
N ASN A 238 -8.94 5.61 -1.69
CA ASN A 238 -9.65 5.04 -2.83
C ASN A 238 -10.30 6.17 -3.64
N SER A 239 -9.75 6.46 -4.82
CA SER A 239 -10.22 7.56 -5.67
C SER A 239 -10.72 7.08 -7.03
N THR A 240 -11.84 7.64 -7.48
CA THR A 240 -12.57 7.20 -8.66
C THR A 240 -12.28 8.13 -9.85
N PHE A 241 -11.21 7.83 -10.60
CA PHE A 241 -10.81 8.61 -11.78
C PHE A 241 -11.46 8.10 -13.06
N GLY A 242 -12.73 8.49 -13.28
CA GLY A 242 -13.42 8.32 -14.57
C GLY A 242 -13.23 9.51 -15.50
N CYS A 243 -12.96 9.26 -16.79
CA CYS A 243 -13.12 10.28 -17.83
C CYS A 243 -14.62 10.47 -18.12
N PRO A 244 -15.16 11.71 -18.21
CA PRO A 244 -16.59 11.93 -18.40
C PRO A 244 -17.04 11.80 -19.86
N GLN A 245 -16.62 10.73 -20.56
CA GLN A 245 -17.03 10.43 -21.94
C GLN A 245 -17.23 8.91 -22.17
N SER A 246 -18.35 8.57 -22.81
CA SER A 246 -18.86 7.23 -23.16
C SER A 246 -19.29 6.31 -22.01
N ASN A 247 -20.47 5.69 -22.15
CA ASN A 247 -21.13 4.85 -21.15
C ASN A 247 -20.60 3.39 -21.09
N HIS A 248 -19.36 3.13 -21.55
CA HIS A 248 -18.88 1.76 -21.82
C HIS A 248 -17.48 1.44 -21.26
N SER A 249 -16.86 2.33 -20.48
CA SER A 249 -15.59 2.03 -19.79
C SER A 249 -15.82 1.58 -18.34
N PRO A 250 -15.22 0.46 -17.87
CA PRO A 250 -15.25 0.12 -16.45
C PRO A 250 -14.47 1.17 -15.66
N VAL A 251 -15.09 1.73 -14.62
CA VAL A 251 -14.52 2.84 -13.86
C VAL A 251 -13.38 2.32 -12.98
N SER A 252 -12.14 2.51 -13.44
CA SER A 252 -10.94 2.09 -12.72
C SER A 252 -10.77 2.87 -11.41
N MET A 253 -11.23 2.27 -10.31
CA MET A 253 -10.89 2.71 -8.97
C MET A 253 -9.37 2.65 -8.82
N SER A 254 -8.77 3.79 -8.48
CA SER A 254 -7.33 3.91 -8.26
C SER A 254 -7.09 4.27 -6.81
N VAL A 255 -6.44 3.35 -6.09
CA VAL A 255 -5.90 3.63 -4.77
C VAL A 255 -4.72 4.58 -4.95
N PHE A 256 -4.59 5.61 -4.14
CA PHE A 256 -3.35 6.39 -4.02
C PHE A 256 -2.87 6.31 -2.60
N ALA A 257 -1.55 6.35 -2.39
CA ALA A 257 -0.95 6.45 -1.07
C ALA A 257 -0.02 7.66 -1.02
N GLY A 258 0.11 8.23 0.17
CA GLY A 258 0.79 9.48 0.41
C GLY A 258 0.91 9.81 1.89
N VAL A 259 1.32 11.03 2.18
CA VAL A 259 1.33 11.63 3.52
C VAL A 259 0.17 12.62 3.62
N ARG A 260 -0.55 12.67 4.75
CA ARG A 260 -1.58 13.70 4.92
C ARG A 260 -0.93 15.05 5.20
N LEU A 261 -1.58 16.13 4.77
CA LEU A 261 -1.11 17.47 5.08
C LEU A 261 -1.06 17.73 6.61
N GLN A 262 -1.94 17.09 7.39
CA GLN A 262 -1.86 17.09 8.86
C GLN A 262 -0.55 16.48 9.37
N ASP A 263 -0.20 15.28 8.90
CA ASP A 263 1.01 14.56 9.34
C ASP A 263 2.28 15.34 8.98
N LEU A 264 2.29 16.02 7.82
CA LEU A 264 3.38 16.90 7.40
C LEU A 264 3.48 18.17 8.26
N LEU A 265 2.35 18.78 8.64
CA LEU A 265 2.31 19.94 9.55
C LEU A 265 2.84 19.60 10.94
N GLU A 266 2.56 18.40 11.44
CA GLU A 266 3.01 17.93 12.76
C GLU A 266 4.48 17.46 12.75
N ALA A 267 4.92 16.80 11.68
CA ALA A 267 6.29 16.28 11.56
C ALA A 267 7.37 17.37 11.36
N VAL A 268 6.99 18.56 10.89
CA VAL A 268 7.90 19.67 10.58
C VAL A 268 8.08 20.58 11.82
N PRO A 269 9.20 20.52 12.57
CA PRO A 269 9.29 21.06 13.94
C PRO A 269 9.41 22.59 13.99
N THR A 270 8.28 23.27 13.79
CA THR A 270 8.24 24.72 13.59
C THR A 270 7.96 25.49 14.87
N LYS A 271 8.78 26.51 15.14
CA LYS A 271 8.56 27.45 16.25
C LYS A 271 7.52 28.49 15.85
N LEU A 272 6.27 28.04 15.65
CA LEU A 272 5.15 28.89 15.24
C LEU A 272 4.91 30.05 16.23
N LYS A 273 4.25 31.11 15.72
CA LYS A 273 3.62 32.20 16.49
C LYS A 273 2.17 31.84 16.84
N GLN A 274 1.47 31.23 15.89
CA GLN A 274 0.09 30.75 15.97
C GLN A 274 -0.02 29.49 15.10
N SER A 275 -0.82 28.51 15.49
CA SER A 275 -1.11 27.37 14.61
C SER A 275 -1.98 27.82 13.43
N PRO A 276 -1.70 27.41 12.18
CA PRO A 276 -2.70 27.48 11.13
C PRO A 276 -3.86 26.55 11.46
N ASN A 277 -5.05 26.89 11.00
CA ASN A 277 -6.25 26.05 11.03
C ASN A 277 -7.13 26.36 9.79
N LYS A 278 -8.23 25.63 9.61
CA LYS A 278 -9.11 25.83 8.46
C LYS A 278 -9.78 27.22 8.42
N GLU A 279 -9.96 27.86 9.56
CA GLU A 279 -10.64 29.17 9.67
C GLU A 279 -9.72 30.31 9.27
N ASN A 280 -8.41 30.22 9.57
CA ASN A 280 -7.43 31.29 9.38
C ASN A 280 -6.39 31.04 8.27
N ALA A 281 -6.36 29.89 7.60
CA ALA A 281 -5.31 29.55 6.63
C ALA A 281 -5.81 28.98 5.28
N VAL A 282 -5.06 29.28 4.22
CA VAL A 282 -5.09 28.62 2.92
C VAL A 282 -3.78 27.87 2.66
N VAL A 283 -3.85 26.95 1.70
CA VAL A 283 -2.72 26.16 1.22
C VAL A 283 -2.59 26.37 -0.27
N VAL A 284 -1.42 26.81 -0.72
CA VAL A 284 -1.07 26.96 -2.14
C VAL A 284 -0.11 25.85 -2.53
N PHE A 285 -0.53 25.05 -3.51
CA PHE A 285 0.30 24.04 -4.16
C PHE A 285 0.90 24.65 -5.43
N HIS A 286 2.21 24.49 -5.63
CA HIS A 286 2.92 24.97 -6.81
C HIS A 286 3.58 23.78 -7.54
N ALA A 287 3.32 23.65 -8.84
CA ALA A 287 3.83 22.59 -9.69
C ALA A 287 5.08 23.01 -10.48
N MET A 288 5.80 22.03 -11.03
CA MET A 288 7.03 22.20 -11.82
C MET A 288 6.81 22.85 -13.20
N ASP A 289 5.60 22.73 -13.75
CA ASP A 289 5.16 23.36 -15.00
C ASP A 289 4.67 24.82 -14.81
N GLY A 290 4.61 25.29 -13.56
CA GLY A 290 4.15 26.63 -13.19
C GLY A 290 2.67 26.71 -12.79
N ASP A 291 1.91 25.60 -12.86
CA ASP A 291 0.53 25.56 -12.36
C ASP A 291 0.50 25.80 -10.84
N THR A 292 -0.49 26.56 -10.38
CA THR A 292 -0.72 26.80 -8.95
C THR A 292 -2.18 26.54 -8.56
N MET A 293 -2.40 26.01 -7.36
CA MET A 293 -3.73 25.74 -6.84
C MET A 293 -3.84 26.12 -5.36
N GLU A 294 -4.70 27.10 -5.07
CA GLU A 294 -5.07 27.48 -3.71
C GLU A 294 -6.34 26.74 -3.23
N VAL A 295 -6.33 26.31 -1.97
CA VAL A 295 -7.48 25.73 -1.26
C VAL A 295 -7.50 26.17 0.20
N GLU A 296 -8.65 26.02 0.87
CA GLU A 296 -8.69 26.06 2.34
C GLU A 296 -7.80 24.96 2.93
N LEU A 297 -7.15 25.24 4.08
CA LEU A 297 -6.45 24.21 4.84
C LEU A 297 -7.41 23.11 5.30
N ASP A 298 -7.10 21.87 4.91
CA ASP A 298 -7.83 20.65 5.23
C ASP A 298 -6.77 19.56 5.47
N GLY A 299 -6.65 19.10 6.72
CA GLY A 299 -5.62 18.15 7.13
C GLY A 299 -5.71 16.79 6.41
N ASN A 300 -6.85 16.49 5.80
CA ASN A 300 -7.09 15.25 5.05
C ASN A 300 -6.57 15.29 3.60
N ILE A 301 -6.06 16.45 3.12
CA ILE A 301 -5.42 16.54 1.80
C ILE A 301 -4.24 15.57 1.77
N LEU A 302 -4.20 14.71 0.74
CA LEU A 302 -3.19 13.66 0.62
C LEU A 302 -2.13 14.10 -0.40
N ILE A 303 -0.89 14.20 0.05
CA ILE A 303 0.31 14.44 -0.77
C ILE A 303 0.76 13.07 -1.24
N CYS A 304 0.27 12.67 -2.41
CA CYS A 304 0.48 11.34 -2.99
C CYS A 304 1.75 11.29 -3.82
N ASP A 305 2.60 10.33 -3.49
CA ASP A 305 3.71 9.85 -4.31
C ASP A 305 3.36 8.53 -5.02
N GLU A 306 2.37 7.76 -4.52
CA GLU A 306 1.94 6.46 -5.06
C GLU A 306 0.54 6.46 -5.71
N MET A 307 0.37 5.57 -6.70
CA MET A 307 -0.89 5.19 -7.36
C MET A 307 -0.93 3.67 -7.60
N ASN A 308 -1.84 2.97 -6.91
CA ASN A 308 -2.04 1.53 -6.88
C ASN A 308 -0.82 0.74 -6.36
N GLY A 309 -0.14 1.29 -5.36
CA GLY A 309 1.07 0.71 -4.75
C GLY A 309 2.38 1.08 -5.45
N ALA A 310 2.30 1.64 -6.66
CA ALA A 310 3.47 2.08 -7.41
C ALA A 310 3.57 3.61 -7.35
N PRO A 311 4.74 4.21 -7.06
CA PRO A 311 5.04 5.59 -7.41
C PRO A 311 4.48 6.02 -8.75
N LEU A 312 4.04 7.27 -8.78
CA LEU A 312 3.44 7.89 -9.94
C LEU A 312 4.36 7.76 -11.15
N THR A 313 3.80 7.61 -12.34
CA THR A 313 4.54 7.87 -13.58
C THR A 313 4.51 9.37 -13.89
N GLN A 314 5.42 9.83 -14.75
CA GLN A 314 5.43 11.19 -15.32
C GLN A 314 4.01 11.70 -15.65
N ALA A 315 3.26 10.98 -16.49
CA ALA A 315 1.89 11.35 -16.88
C ALA A 315 0.86 11.36 -15.72
N ARG A 316 1.13 10.65 -14.62
CA ARG A 316 0.27 10.60 -13.43
C ARG A 316 0.64 11.64 -12.37
N GLY A 317 1.81 12.29 -12.47
CA GLY A 317 2.20 13.43 -11.64
C GLY A 317 3.46 13.24 -10.80
N PHE A 318 4.36 12.33 -11.16
CA PHE A 318 5.65 12.11 -10.48
C PHE A 318 6.48 13.39 -10.35
N PRO A 319 7.12 13.69 -9.21
CA PRO A 319 7.18 12.86 -8.01
C PRO A 319 5.91 12.95 -7.14
N LEU A 320 5.26 14.12 -7.07
CA LEU A 320 4.16 14.38 -6.14
C LEU A 320 2.89 14.90 -6.81
N ARG A 321 1.74 14.35 -6.40
CA ARG A 321 0.40 14.72 -6.83
C ARG A 321 -0.49 14.92 -5.61
N ILE A 322 -1.38 15.91 -5.67
CA ILE A 322 -2.29 16.19 -4.56
C ILE A 322 -3.68 15.62 -4.85
N LEU A 323 -4.23 14.89 -3.88
CA LEU A 323 -5.64 14.53 -3.85
C LEU A 323 -6.37 15.28 -2.74
N PHE A 324 -7.55 15.77 -3.09
CA PHE A 324 -8.43 16.52 -2.20
C PHE A 324 -9.68 15.68 -1.91
N PRO A 325 -9.85 15.11 -0.70
CA PRO A 325 -11.00 14.23 -0.39
C PRO A 325 -12.35 14.87 -0.73
N GLY A 326 -13.23 14.07 -1.34
CA GLY A 326 -14.56 14.50 -1.78
C GLY A 326 -14.60 15.52 -2.93
N LYS A 327 -13.46 15.97 -3.47
CA LYS A 327 -13.36 17.05 -4.46
C LYS A 327 -12.74 16.51 -5.76
N LYS A 328 -13.32 16.81 -6.93
CA LYS A 328 -12.78 16.42 -8.25
C LYS A 328 -11.56 17.26 -8.69
N ARG A 329 -10.86 17.92 -7.77
CA ARG A 329 -9.65 18.71 -8.04
C ARG A 329 -8.41 17.81 -7.95
N VAL A 330 -7.37 18.15 -8.71
CA VAL A 330 -6.04 17.53 -8.70
C VAL A 330 -5.03 18.59 -9.12
N ILE A 331 -3.86 18.58 -8.50
CA ILE A 331 -2.64 19.17 -9.08
C ILE A 331 -1.54 18.09 -9.08
N LYS A 332 -0.64 18.12 -10.06
CA LYS A 332 0.43 17.15 -10.31
C LYS A 332 1.80 17.84 -10.18
N TRP A 333 2.88 17.06 -10.23
CA TRP A 333 4.25 17.59 -10.38
C TRP A 333 4.60 18.63 -9.30
N VAL A 334 4.09 18.46 -8.08
CA VAL A 334 4.18 19.47 -7.01
C VAL A 334 5.59 19.52 -6.45
N GLN A 335 6.16 20.74 -6.44
CA GLN A 335 7.49 21.04 -5.93
C GLN A 335 7.46 21.92 -4.66
N LYS A 336 6.42 22.75 -4.49
CA LYS A 336 6.22 23.56 -3.27
C LYS A 336 4.80 23.42 -2.73
N VAL A 337 4.69 23.34 -1.40
CA VAL A 337 3.44 23.50 -0.64
C VAL A 337 3.63 24.66 0.32
N GLU A 338 2.75 25.65 0.24
CA GLU A 338 2.82 26.90 1.00
C GLU A 338 1.56 27.05 1.87
N VAL A 339 1.73 27.34 3.16
CA VAL A 339 0.63 27.52 4.12
C VAL A 339 0.67 28.95 4.66
N ARG A 340 -0.35 29.73 4.32
CA ARG A 340 -0.42 31.18 4.60
C ARG A 340 -1.80 31.59 5.16
N PRO A 341 -1.89 32.74 5.85
CA PRO A 341 -3.17 33.29 6.27
C PRO A 341 -4.17 33.44 5.11
N LYS A 342 -5.46 33.34 5.45
CA LYS A 342 -6.60 33.74 4.62
C LYS A 342 -6.68 35.26 4.43
#